data_AF-A0A8J7PZ48-F1
#
_entry.id   AF-A0A8J7PZ48-F1
#
_cell.length_a   1.000
_cell.length_b   1.000
_cell.length_c   1.000
_cell.angle_alpha   90.00
_cell.angle_beta   90.00
_cell.angle_gamma   90.00
#
_symmetry.space_group_name_H-M   'P 1'
#
loop_
_entity.id
_entity.type
_entity.pdbx_description
1 polymer ?
#
loop_
_entity_poly.entity_id
_entity_poly.type
_entity_poly.pdbx_seq_one_letter_code
_entity_poly.pdbx_strand_id
1 'polypeptide(L)'
;MTEREALLEAVFAAPADDAPRLVYADWLDEHGEPAQAEFIRAQIELARHEPETPEHDRIDQSLYDLWDRFLAELRPVVASDLMLLRSDYVRGFPTTAIHILQVSSFRDQSPRWWPHLPIRAVSVDLTAWNVAEFVRIPYLARVRELVLIGEDPHGKIVPRLVKCHHLENLRVLDLSQFPLGIEAAEALATAEVFRNLTELRLPYSLRPNRGLARLLRERYGDICRF
;
A
#
# COMPACT_ATOMS: atom_id res chain seq x y z
N MET A 1 13.94 -3.88 -15.82
CA MET A 1 14.14 -3.28 -14.50
C MET A 1 15.02 -2.06 -14.69
N THR A 2 14.54 -0.87 -14.35
CA THR A 2 15.30 0.39 -14.42
C THR A 2 16.18 0.56 -13.18
N GLU A 3 17.14 1.48 -13.21
CA GLU A 3 17.97 1.83 -12.03
C GLU A 3 17.11 2.30 -10.85
N ARG A 4 16.17 3.22 -11.11
CA ARG A 4 15.18 3.69 -10.13
C ARG A 4 14.44 2.53 -9.47
N GLU A 5 13.99 1.54 -10.26
CA GLU A 5 13.30 0.37 -9.72
C GLU A 5 14.21 -0.45 -8.81
N ALA A 6 15.48 -0.65 -9.18
CA ALA A 6 16.43 -1.39 -8.35
C ALA A 6 16.69 -0.70 -7.01
N LEU A 7 16.84 0.63 -7.01
CA LEU A 7 17.00 1.43 -5.79
C LEU A 7 15.76 1.34 -4.89
N LEU A 8 14.57 1.46 -5.48
CA LEU A 8 13.31 1.29 -4.76
C LEU A 8 13.18 -0.11 -4.16
N GLU A 9 13.49 -1.17 -4.90
CA GLU A 9 13.49 -2.54 -4.35
C GLU A 9 14.45 -2.68 -3.17
N ALA A 10 15.63 -2.03 -3.20
CA ALA A 10 16.56 -2.03 -2.07
C ALA A 10 15.98 -1.32 -0.84
N VAL A 11 15.31 -0.17 -1.02
CA VAL A 11 14.59 0.51 0.08
C VAL A 11 13.52 -0.38 0.70
N PHE A 12 12.75 -1.08 -0.14
CA PHE A 12 11.67 -1.95 0.34
C PHE A 12 12.15 -3.26 0.95
N ALA A 13 13.32 -3.75 0.56
CA ALA A 13 13.93 -4.94 1.16
C ALA A 13 14.44 -4.68 2.58
N ALA A 14 14.78 -3.43 2.92
CA ALA A 14 15.28 -3.03 4.24
C ALA A 14 14.52 -1.80 4.77
N PRO A 15 13.24 -1.94 5.18
CA PRO A 15 12.40 -0.80 5.53
C PRO A 15 12.84 -0.04 6.80
N ALA A 16 13.68 -0.65 7.65
CA ALA A 16 14.24 0.00 8.83
C ALA A 16 15.61 0.65 8.59
N ASP A 17 16.25 0.39 7.45
CA ASP A 17 17.60 0.87 7.14
C ASP A 17 17.54 2.22 6.40
N ASP A 18 18.28 3.21 6.91
CA ASP A 18 18.38 4.51 6.28
C ASP A 18 19.29 4.48 5.03
N ALA A 19 20.26 3.56 4.94
CA ALA A 19 21.28 3.59 3.89
C ALA A 19 20.70 3.49 2.47
N PRO A 20 19.81 2.52 2.14
CA PRO A 20 19.18 2.46 0.82
C PRO A 20 18.35 3.70 0.50
N ARG A 21 17.74 4.32 1.52
CA ARG A 21 16.92 5.53 1.36
C ARG A 21 17.79 6.74 1.03
N LEU A 22 18.95 6.86 1.66
CA LEU A 22 19.92 7.92 1.38
C LEU A 22 20.51 7.77 -0.03
N VAL A 23 20.85 6.54 -0.46
CA VAL A 23 21.30 6.28 -1.84
C VAL A 23 20.20 6.65 -2.85
N TYR A 24 18.93 6.33 -2.56
CA TYR A 24 17.83 6.75 -3.41
C TYR A 24 17.64 8.28 -3.42
N ALA A 25 17.82 8.96 -2.29
CA ALA A 25 17.77 10.42 -2.22
C ALA A 25 18.89 11.08 -3.05
N ASP A 26 20.11 10.54 -3.00
CA ASP A 26 21.22 11.02 -3.84
C ASP A 26 20.89 10.84 -5.33
N TRP A 27 20.34 9.69 -5.71
CA TRP A 27 19.87 9.45 -7.08
C TRP A 27 18.77 10.44 -7.50
N LEU A 28 17.83 10.77 -6.63
CA LEU A 28 16.77 11.75 -6.92
C LEU A 28 17.32 13.16 -7.19
N ASP A 29 18.31 13.61 -6.42
CA ASP A 29 18.97 14.90 -6.67
C ASP A 29 19.65 14.95 -8.04
N GLU A 30 20.37 13.87 -8.39
CA GLU A 30 21.04 13.73 -9.70
C GLU A 30 20.05 13.70 -10.87
N HIS A 31 18.79 13.33 -10.60
CA HIS A 31 17.72 13.18 -11.61
C HIS A 31 16.67 14.31 -11.58
N GLY A 32 16.94 15.40 -10.86
CA GLY A 32 16.09 16.59 -10.87
C GLY A 32 14.82 16.48 -10.04
N GLU A 33 14.81 15.63 -9.00
CA GLU A 33 13.71 15.48 -8.03
C GLU A 33 14.18 15.88 -6.60
N PRO A 34 14.73 17.10 -6.40
CA PRO A 34 15.41 17.46 -5.16
C PRO A 34 14.45 17.63 -3.96
N ALA A 35 13.18 18.02 -4.17
CA ALA A 35 12.26 18.14 -3.05
C ALA A 35 11.95 16.78 -2.41
N GLN A 36 11.84 15.72 -3.22
CA GLN A 36 11.68 14.35 -2.70
C GLN A 36 12.95 13.89 -1.96
N ALA A 37 14.13 14.17 -2.50
CA ALA A 37 15.41 13.83 -1.86
C ALA A 37 15.57 14.50 -0.49
N GLU A 38 15.31 15.82 -0.43
CA GLU A 38 15.38 16.62 0.80
C GLU A 38 14.34 16.15 1.83
N PHE A 39 13.11 15.82 1.39
CA PHE A 39 12.07 15.28 2.27
C PHE A 39 12.47 13.92 2.88
N ILE A 40 13.08 13.01 2.11
CA ILE A 40 13.59 11.73 2.62
C ILE A 40 14.63 11.96 3.71
N ARG A 41 15.64 12.82 3.43
CA ARG A 41 16.72 13.11 4.39
C ARG A 41 16.19 13.75 5.67
N ALA A 42 15.27 14.72 5.56
CA ALA A 42 14.68 15.39 6.70
C ALA A 42 13.82 14.45 7.57
N GLN A 43 13.04 13.54 6.98
CA GLN A 43 12.29 12.54 7.77
C GLN A 43 13.22 11.50 8.44
N ILE A 44 14.35 11.16 7.83
CA ILE A 44 15.37 10.31 8.45
C ILE A 44 16.01 11.04 9.64
N GLU A 45 16.36 12.32 9.47
CA GLU A 45 16.87 13.15 10.56
C GLU A 45 15.85 13.23 11.70
N LEU A 46 14.59 13.55 11.40
CA LEU A 46 13.51 13.60 12.39
C LEU A 46 13.42 12.29 13.19
N ALA A 47 13.48 11.14 12.52
CA ALA A 47 13.36 9.81 13.16
C ALA A 47 14.54 9.44 14.07
N ARG A 48 15.65 10.21 14.06
CA ARG A 48 16.81 10.03 14.94
C ARG A 48 16.73 10.87 16.22
N HIS A 49 15.85 11.86 16.26
CA HIS A 49 15.65 12.71 17.43
C HIS A 49 14.47 12.19 18.27
N GLU A 50 14.61 12.31 19.59
CA GLU A 50 13.49 12.03 20.50
C GLU A 50 12.36 13.06 20.27
N PRO A 51 11.08 12.63 20.29
CA PRO A 51 9.95 13.54 20.25
C PRO A 51 10.03 14.61 21.34
N GLU A 52 9.42 15.77 21.10
CA GLU A 52 9.32 16.88 22.06
C GLU A 52 10.67 17.56 22.42
N THR A 53 11.70 17.34 21.62
CA THR A 53 12.96 18.10 21.69
C THR A 53 12.92 19.32 20.77
N PRO A 54 13.59 20.44 21.10
CA PRO A 54 13.64 21.62 20.24
C PRO A 54 14.17 21.31 18.83
N GLU A 55 15.11 20.38 18.72
CA GLU A 55 15.65 19.90 17.44
C GLU A 55 14.60 19.14 16.62
N HIS A 56 13.86 18.22 17.26
CA HIS A 56 12.76 17.50 16.62
C HIS A 56 11.69 18.47 16.10
N ASP A 57 11.25 19.41 16.93
CA ASP A 57 10.19 20.37 16.57
C ASP A 57 10.63 21.29 15.43
N ARG A 58 11.90 21.72 15.42
CA ARG A 58 12.47 22.51 14.32
C ARG A 58 12.46 21.73 13.01
N ILE A 59 12.85 20.45 13.03
CA ILE A 59 12.84 19.60 11.83
C ILE A 59 11.41 19.35 11.37
N ASP A 60 10.48 19.03 12.28
CA ASP A 60 9.08 18.79 11.94
C ASP A 60 8.43 20.03 11.33
N GLN A 61 8.75 21.22 11.85
CA GLN A 61 8.28 22.47 11.26
C GLN A 61 8.80 22.67 9.84
N SER A 62 10.07 22.34 9.57
CA SER A 62 10.65 22.42 8.21
C SER A 62 10.06 21.39 7.24
N LEU A 63 9.56 20.26 7.77
CA LEU A 63 8.93 19.22 6.98
C LEU A 63 7.59 19.66 6.38
N TYR A 64 6.90 20.67 6.94
CA TYR A 64 5.70 21.24 6.32
C TYR A 64 6.03 21.91 4.99
N ASP A 65 7.03 22.79 4.97
CA ASP A 65 7.46 23.48 3.74
C ASP A 65 8.03 22.49 2.71
N LEU A 66 8.76 21.47 3.17
CA LEU A 66 9.26 20.39 2.31
C LEU A 66 8.12 19.57 1.70
N TRP A 67 7.12 19.24 2.50
CA TRP A 67 5.95 18.49 2.06
C TRP A 67 5.19 19.25 0.97
N ASP A 68 5.00 20.56 1.13
CA ASP A 68 4.34 21.40 0.12
C ASP A 68 5.13 21.46 -1.19
N ARG A 69 6.47 21.56 -1.13
CA ARG A 69 7.34 21.50 -2.32
C ARG A 69 7.28 20.13 -3.01
N PHE A 70 7.40 19.06 -2.23
CA PHE A 70 7.32 17.69 -2.75
C PHE A 70 5.96 17.44 -3.42
N LEU A 71 4.86 17.83 -2.79
CA LEU A 71 3.55 17.73 -3.40
C LEU A 71 3.45 18.58 -4.67
N ALA A 72 4.01 19.79 -4.71
CA ALA A 72 4.01 20.62 -5.90
C ALA A 72 4.72 19.97 -7.10
N GLU A 73 5.85 19.27 -6.87
CA GLU A 73 6.54 18.47 -7.90
C GLU A 73 5.71 17.26 -8.36
N LEU A 74 4.92 16.68 -7.47
CA LEU A 74 4.05 15.54 -7.77
C LEU A 74 2.76 15.92 -8.51
N ARG A 75 2.23 17.13 -8.33
CA ARG A 75 0.93 17.55 -8.91
C ARG A 75 0.76 17.30 -10.42
N PRO A 76 1.78 17.43 -11.29
CA PRO A 76 1.63 17.13 -12.71
C PRO A 76 1.42 15.64 -13.02
N VAL A 77 1.87 14.75 -12.13
CA VAL A 77 1.89 13.29 -12.34
C VAL A 77 0.87 12.55 -11.48
N VAL A 78 0.48 13.12 -10.33
CA VAL A 78 -0.45 12.54 -9.36
C VAL A 78 -1.86 13.07 -9.58
N ALA A 79 -2.84 12.18 -9.46
CA ALA A 79 -4.22 12.59 -9.59
C ALA A 79 -4.65 13.54 -8.48
N SER A 80 -5.57 14.44 -8.80
CA SER A 80 -6.26 15.23 -7.80
C SER A 80 -7.08 14.40 -6.81
N ASP A 81 -7.36 13.13 -7.12
CA ASP A 81 -8.17 12.24 -6.26
C ASP A 81 -7.32 11.35 -5.32
N LEU A 82 -6.00 11.49 -5.32
CA LEU A 82 -5.18 10.89 -4.25
C LEU A 82 -5.08 11.84 -3.07
N MET A 83 -5.60 11.40 -1.92
CA MET A 83 -5.41 12.08 -0.65
C MET A 83 -4.13 11.59 0.00
N LEU A 84 -3.05 12.37 -0.10
CA LEU A 84 -1.77 12.11 0.55
C LEU A 84 -1.63 13.01 1.77
N LEU A 85 -1.33 12.43 2.93
CA LEU A 85 -0.98 13.19 4.13
C LEU A 85 0.49 12.97 4.47
N ARG A 86 1.15 14.00 4.99
CA ARG A 86 2.52 13.90 5.52
C ARG A 86 2.64 12.78 6.56
N SER A 87 1.60 12.60 7.37
CA SER A 87 1.52 11.57 8.41
C SER A 87 1.51 10.13 7.89
N ASP A 88 1.21 9.93 6.60
CA ASP A 88 1.28 8.61 5.96
C ASP A 88 2.72 8.19 5.66
N TYR A 89 3.66 9.15 5.70
CA TYR A 89 5.05 8.96 5.33
C TYR A 89 5.93 8.75 6.55
N VAL A 90 6.78 7.73 6.48
CA VAL A 90 7.85 7.47 7.45
C VAL A 90 9.15 7.31 6.68
N ARG A 91 10.18 8.07 7.09
CA ARG A 91 11.50 8.09 6.45
C ARG A 91 11.42 8.26 4.92
N GLY A 92 10.49 9.09 4.46
CA GLY A 92 10.30 9.49 3.07
C GLY A 92 9.42 8.58 2.21
N PHE A 93 8.79 7.54 2.78
CA PHE A 93 7.96 6.60 2.02
C PHE A 93 6.60 6.38 2.66
N PRO A 94 5.53 6.17 1.87
CA PRO A 94 4.21 5.88 2.39
C PRO A 94 4.21 4.52 3.10
N THR A 95 3.70 4.50 4.32
CA THR A 95 3.60 3.30 5.16
C THR A 95 2.17 2.85 5.40
N THR A 96 1.20 3.75 5.22
CA THR A 96 -0.22 3.44 5.29
C THR A 96 -0.75 3.06 3.90
N ALA A 97 -1.82 2.28 3.88
CA ALA A 97 -2.51 1.96 2.65
C ALA A 97 -3.18 3.22 2.07
N ILE A 98 -2.74 3.64 0.88
CA ILE A 98 -3.30 4.82 0.22
C ILE A 98 -4.69 4.47 -0.31
N HIS A 99 -5.69 5.26 0.09
CA HIS A 99 -7.07 5.01 -0.31
C HIS A 99 -7.33 5.48 -1.75
N ILE A 100 -7.80 4.55 -2.57
CA ILE A 100 -8.17 4.75 -3.96
C ILE A 100 -9.65 5.13 -4.04
N LEU A 101 -9.92 6.40 -4.36
CA LEU A 101 -11.28 6.92 -4.52
C LEU A 101 -11.98 6.37 -5.77
N GLN A 102 -11.23 6.25 -6.87
CA GLN A 102 -11.77 5.78 -8.15
C GLN A 102 -10.86 4.74 -8.80
N VAL A 103 -11.41 3.54 -9.05
CA VAL A 103 -10.70 2.46 -9.76
C VAL A 103 -10.23 2.89 -11.15
N SER A 104 -11.03 3.71 -11.84
CA SER A 104 -10.68 4.27 -13.15
C SER A 104 -9.49 5.22 -13.10
N SER A 105 -9.48 6.15 -12.15
CA SER A 105 -8.34 7.04 -11.91
C SER A 105 -7.08 6.24 -11.59
N PHE A 106 -7.20 5.24 -10.71
CA PHE A 106 -6.08 4.36 -10.36
C PHE A 106 -5.53 3.60 -11.58
N ARG A 107 -6.40 3.04 -12.42
CA ARG A 107 -5.98 2.37 -13.66
C ARG A 107 -5.19 3.33 -14.57
N ASP A 108 -5.73 4.52 -14.79
CA ASP A 108 -5.23 5.44 -15.81
C ASP A 108 -3.96 6.17 -15.35
N GLN A 109 -3.77 6.32 -14.05
CA GLN A 109 -2.72 7.16 -13.49
C GLN A 109 -1.63 6.40 -12.72
N SER A 110 -1.88 5.19 -12.23
CA SER A 110 -0.87 4.39 -11.52
C SER A 110 0.46 4.17 -12.27
N PRO A 111 0.52 4.07 -13.62
CA PRO A 111 1.80 4.00 -14.33
C PRO A 111 2.63 5.30 -14.21
N ARG A 112 1.98 6.45 -14.06
CA ARG A 112 2.63 7.76 -13.88
C ARG A 112 3.11 7.96 -12.45
N TRP A 113 2.37 7.43 -11.48
CA TRP A 113 2.73 7.55 -10.07
C TRP A 113 3.92 6.67 -9.71
N TRP A 114 4.03 5.44 -10.23
CA TRP A 114 5.00 4.44 -9.76
C TRP A 114 6.42 4.98 -9.52
N PRO A 115 7.04 5.74 -10.45
CA PRO A 115 8.39 6.24 -10.22
C PRO A 115 8.43 7.17 -8.99
N HIS A 116 7.51 8.13 -8.90
CA HIS A 116 7.55 9.23 -7.94
C HIS A 116 6.86 8.91 -6.60
N LEU A 117 5.88 8.01 -6.63
CA LEU A 117 5.07 7.52 -5.53
C LEU A 117 5.02 5.98 -5.58
N PRO A 118 6.03 5.31 -5.00
CA PRO A 118 6.15 3.87 -5.07
C PRO A 118 5.23 3.19 -4.03
N ILE A 119 3.92 3.37 -4.22
CA ILE A 119 2.87 2.85 -3.33
C ILE A 119 2.79 1.32 -3.44
N ARG A 120 2.90 0.64 -2.30
CA ARG A 120 2.75 -0.82 -2.21
C ARG A 120 1.57 -1.26 -1.37
N ALA A 121 0.96 -0.34 -0.62
CA ALA A 121 -0.22 -0.58 0.18
C ALA A 121 -1.36 0.26 -0.38
N VAL A 122 -2.46 -0.37 -0.78
CA VAL A 122 -3.64 0.32 -1.32
C VAL A 122 -4.88 -0.11 -0.55
N SER A 123 -5.73 0.87 -0.25
CA SER A 123 -7.08 0.65 0.25
C SER A 123 -8.07 0.99 -0.84
N VAL A 124 -9.13 0.21 -0.99
CA VAL A 124 -10.12 0.46 -2.04
C VAL A 124 -11.52 0.01 -1.60
N ASP A 125 -12.52 0.84 -1.90
CA ASP A 125 -13.92 0.44 -1.86
C ASP A 125 -14.26 -0.31 -3.16
N LEU A 126 -14.31 -1.64 -3.06
CA LEU A 126 -14.68 -2.50 -4.18
C LEU A 126 -16.16 -2.84 -4.09
N THR A 127 -16.80 -2.77 -5.25
CA THR A 127 -18.21 -3.11 -5.45
C THR A 127 -18.35 -4.08 -6.61
N ALA A 128 -19.55 -4.64 -6.78
CA ALA A 128 -19.86 -5.47 -7.94
C ALA A 128 -19.68 -4.74 -9.29
N TRP A 129 -19.71 -3.40 -9.28
CA TRP A 129 -19.62 -2.54 -10.47
C TRP A 129 -18.18 -2.27 -10.90
N ASN A 130 -17.24 -2.12 -9.96
CA ASN A 130 -15.85 -1.71 -10.27
C ASN A 130 -14.84 -2.87 -10.21
N VAL A 131 -15.15 -4.00 -9.56
CA VAL A 131 -14.17 -5.09 -9.38
C VAL A 131 -13.67 -5.71 -10.69
N ALA A 132 -14.51 -5.74 -11.74
CA ALA A 132 -14.10 -6.26 -13.05
C ALA A 132 -13.05 -5.40 -13.75
N GLU A 133 -13.04 -4.11 -13.45
CA GLU A 133 -12.04 -3.16 -13.92
C GLU A 133 -10.78 -3.25 -13.06
N PHE A 134 -10.94 -3.28 -11.73
CA PHE A 134 -9.84 -3.36 -10.77
C PHE A 134 -8.89 -4.53 -11.05
N VAL A 135 -9.42 -5.74 -11.24
CA VAL A 135 -8.61 -6.95 -11.46
C VAL A 135 -7.80 -6.96 -12.77
N ARG A 136 -8.00 -5.98 -13.65
CA ARG A 136 -7.26 -5.83 -14.90
C ARG A 136 -6.13 -4.81 -14.82
N ILE A 137 -5.97 -4.13 -13.68
CA ILE A 137 -4.96 -3.08 -13.50
C ILE A 137 -3.58 -3.74 -13.32
N PRO A 138 -2.63 -3.55 -14.26
CA PRO A 138 -1.33 -4.23 -14.17
C PRO A 138 -0.48 -3.77 -12.97
N TYR A 139 -0.70 -2.55 -12.48
CA TYR A 139 -0.01 -2.02 -11.29
C TYR A 139 -0.23 -2.88 -10.04
N LEU A 140 -1.32 -3.67 -9.97
CA LEU A 140 -1.56 -4.59 -8.86
C LEU A 140 -0.40 -5.58 -8.64
N ALA A 141 0.41 -5.88 -9.66
CA ALA A 141 1.64 -6.68 -9.54
C ALA A 141 2.68 -6.08 -8.57
N ARG A 142 2.62 -4.79 -8.31
CA ARG A 142 3.50 -4.05 -7.39
C ARG A 142 2.93 -3.92 -5.98
N VAL A 143 1.64 -4.17 -5.81
CA VAL A 143 0.96 -4.11 -4.52
C VAL A 143 1.43 -5.28 -3.64
N ARG A 144 1.65 -4.98 -2.36
CA ARG A 144 2.03 -5.92 -1.30
C ARG A 144 0.99 -5.95 -0.18
N GLU A 145 0.24 -4.87 0.00
CA GLU A 145 -0.88 -4.81 0.93
C GLU A 145 -2.14 -4.29 0.22
N LEU A 146 -3.24 -5.03 0.37
CA LEU A 146 -4.54 -4.69 -0.18
C LEU A 146 -5.54 -4.67 0.97
N VAL A 147 -6.11 -3.50 1.24
CA VAL A 147 -7.17 -3.31 2.22
C VAL A 147 -8.49 -3.15 1.49
N LEU A 148 -9.41 -4.09 1.69
CA LEU A 148 -10.76 -3.98 1.16
C LEU A 148 -11.66 -3.30 2.18
N ILE A 149 -12.40 -2.31 1.69
CA ILE A 149 -13.45 -1.61 2.42
C ILE A 149 -14.73 -1.74 1.60
N GLY A 150 -15.88 -1.53 2.24
CA GLY A 150 -17.19 -1.49 1.60
C GLY A 150 -18.00 -2.76 1.86
N GLU A 151 -18.87 -3.10 0.91
CA GLU A 151 -19.84 -4.17 1.07
C GLU A 151 -19.81 -5.16 -0.11
N ASP A 152 -20.13 -6.42 0.16
CA ASP A 152 -20.31 -7.46 -0.86
C ASP A 152 -21.66 -8.19 -0.70
N PRO A 153 -22.80 -7.50 -0.94
CA PRO A 153 -24.13 -8.10 -0.74
C PRO A 153 -24.39 -9.31 -1.64
N HIS A 154 -23.53 -9.55 -2.64
CA HIS A 154 -23.68 -10.66 -3.58
C HIS A 154 -22.51 -11.67 -3.53
N GLY A 155 -21.54 -11.49 -2.63
CA GLY A 155 -20.37 -12.37 -2.53
C GLY A 155 -19.53 -12.47 -3.82
N LYS A 156 -19.49 -11.42 -4.65
CA LYS A 156 -18.87 -11.45 -5.98
C LYS A 156 -17.45 -10.90 -6.02
N ILE A 157 -17.03 -10.16 -5.01
CA ILE A 157 -15.77 -9.42 -5.04
C ILE A 157 -14.60 -10.37 -4.84
N VAL A 158 -14.59 -11.08 -3.70
CA VAL A 158 -13.51 -12.02 -3.36
C VAL A 158 -13.34 -13.13 -4.41
N PRO A 159 -14.40 -13.79 -4.93
CA PRO A 159 -14.24 -14.77 -6.01
C PRO A 159 -13.64 -14.23 -7.31
N ARG A 160 -13.67 -12.91 -7.56
CA ARG A 160 -12.97 -12.28 -8.68
C ARG A 160 -11.53 -11.96 -8.34
N LEU A 161 -11.26 -11.49 -7.12
CA LEU A 161 -9.90 -11.19 -6.67
C LEU A 161 -8.99 -12.43 -6.67
N VAL A 162 -9.49 -13.58 -6.23
CA VAL A 162 -8.70 -14.84 -6.21
C VAL A 162 -8.29 -15.32 -7.62
N LYS A 163 -8.88 -14.76 -8.68
CA LYS A 163 -8.55 -15.03 -10.09
C LYS A 163 -7.62 -13.99 -10.71
N CYS A 164 -7.26 -12.94 -9.96
CA CYS A 164 -6.45 -11.84 -10.47
C CYS A 164 -4.95 -12.14 -10.33
N HIS A 165 -4.32 -12.65 -11.39
CA HIS A 165 -2.89 -12.99 -11.35
C HIS A 165 -1.96 -11.83 -10.97
N HIS A 166 -2.38 -10.58 -11.17
CA HIS A 166 -1.60 -9.43 -10.72
C HIS A 166 -1.44 -9.36 -9.19
N LEU A 167 -2.30 -10.03 -8.40
CA LEU A 167 -2.17 -10.06 -6.94
C LEU A 167 -1.24 -11.16 -6.42
N GLU A 168 -0.49 -11.85 -7.28
CA GLU A 168 0.36 -12.98 -6.86
C GLU A 168 1.48 -12.60 -5.88
N ASN A 169 1.87 -11.33 -5.85
CA ASN A 169 2.93 -10.81 -4.98
C ASN A 169 2.37 -10.20 -3.69
N LEU A 170 1.07 -10.31 -3.45
CA LEU A 170 0.42 -9.79 -2.26
C LEU A 170 0.95 -10.49 -1.01
N ARG A 171 1.24 -9.72 0.04
CA ARG A 171 1.74 -10.17 1.35
C ARG A 171 0.70 -9.99 2.44
N VAL A 172 -0.07 -8.91 2.38
CA VAL A 172 -1.13 -8.62 3.34
C VAL A 172 -2.44 -8.45 2.58
N LEU A 173 -3.43 -9.24 2.94
CA LEU A 173 -4.82 -9.02 2.53
C LEU A 173 -5.63 -8.68 3.78
N ASP A 174 -6.16 -7.46 3.81
CA ASP A 174 -6.95 -6.96 4.94
C ASP A 174 -8.43 -6.89 4.54
N LEU A 175 -9.21 -7.77 5.18
CA LEU A 175 -10.66 -7.87 5.08
C LEU A 175 -11.33 -7.53 6.42
N SER A 176 -10.61 -6.93 7.37
CA SER A 176 -11.12 -6.66 8.72
C SER A 176 -12.37 -5.77 8.72
N GLN A 177 -12.46 -4.86 7.75
CA GLN A 177 -13.60 -3.96 7.52
C GLN A 177 -14.49 -4.41 6.35
N PHE A 178 -14.36 -5.66 5.90
CA PHE A 178 -15.07 -6.17 4.73
C PHE A 178 -15.96 -7.36 5.12
N PRO A 179 -17.24 -7.39 4.71
CA PRO A 179 -18.11 -8.51 5.03
C PRO A 179 -17.67 -9.77 4.30
N LEU A 180 -17.52 -10.87 5.05
CA LEU A 180 -17.10 -12.16 4.49
C LEU A 180 -18.24 -13.20 4.57
N GLY A 181 -18.83 -13.50 3.42
CA GLY A 181 -19.81 -14.58 3.23
C GLY A 181 -19.16 -15.96 3.05
N ILE A 182 -20.01 -16.99 2.92
CA ILE A 182 -19.57 -18.39 2.73
C ILE A 182 -18.79 -18.51 1.42
N GLU A 183 -19.33 -17.99 0.33
CA GLU A 183 -18.75 -18.06 -1.01
C GLU A 183 -17.38 -17.37 -1.08
N ALA A 184 -17.23 -16.25 -0.37
CA ALA A 184 -15.97 -15.53 -0.27
C ALA A 184 -14.91 -16.33 0.53
N ALA A 185 -15.32 -16.95 1.65
CA ALA A 185 -14.43 -17.78 2.44
C ALA A 185 -13.98 -19.06 1.69
N GLU A 186 -14.89 -19.71 0.96
CA GLU A 186 -14.57 -20.87 0.12
C GLU A 186 -13.63 -20.50 -1.05
N ALA A 187 -13.87 -19.35 -1.69
CA ALA A 187 -12.99 -18.83 -2.72
C ALA A 187 -11.57 -18.55 -2.17
N LEU A 188 -11.46 -17.95 -0.99
CA LEU A 188 -10.16 -17.73 -0.33
C LEU A 188 -9.47 -19.04 0.04
N ALA A 189 -10.21 -20.02 0.56
CA ALA A 189 -9.64 -21.30 0.96
C ALA A 189 -8.98 -22.07 -0.20
N THR A 190 -9.44 -21.82 -1.43
CA THR A 190 -8.93 -22.44 -2.66
C THR A 190 -8.03 -21.52 -3.49
N ALA A 191 -7.75 -20.30 -3.01
CA ALA A 191 -6.98 -19.32 -3.77
C ALA A 191 -5.49 -19.71 -3.86
N GLU A 192 -5.01 -19.89 -5.09
CA GLU A 192 -3.57 -20.11 -5.37
C GLU A 192 -2.80 -18.79 -5.52
N VAL A 193 -3.48 -17.73 -5.96
CA VAL A 193 -2.86 -16.41 -6.15
C VAL A 193 -2.29 -15.85 -4.83
N PHE A 194 -2.91 -16.18 -3.71
CA PHE A 194 -2.53 -15.70 -2.37
C PHE A 194 -1.51 -16.60 -1.66
N ARG A 195 -0.74 -17.41 -2.41
CA ARG A 195 0.35 -18.26 -1.88
C ARG A 195 1.46 -17.51 -1.13
N ASN A 196 1.58 -16.22 -1.39
CA ASN A 196 2.64 -15.36 -0.85
C ASN A 196 2.20 -14.54 0.37
N LEU A 197 0.95 -14.68 0.83
CA LEU A 197 0.46 -13.97 2.00
C LEU A 197 1.26 -14.34 3.25
N THR A 198 1.65 -13.31 3.99
CA THR A 198 2.25 -13.37 5.31
C THR A 198 1.26 -12.93 6.39
N GLU A 199 0.18 -12.25 6.01
CA GLU A 199 -0.89 -11.84 6.90
C GLU A 199 -2.24 -11.80 6.16
N LEU A 200 -3.27 -12.38 6.78
CA LEU A 200 -4.66 -12.32 6.33
C LEU A 200 -5.51 -11.81 7.49
N ARG A 201 -5.94 -10.55 7.43
CA ARG A 201 -6.81 -9.95 8.46
C ARG A 201 -8.26 -10.18 8.08
N LEU A 202 -9.02 -10.76 9.00
CA LEU A 202 -10.40 -11.19 8.82
C LEU A 202 -11.32 -10.33 9.67
N PRO A 203 -12.60 -10.18 9.29
CA PRO A 203 -13.53 -9.36 10.07
C PRO A 203 -13.80 -10.01 11.42
N TYR A 204 -13.92 -9.17 12.46
CA TYR A 204 -14.17 -9.62 13.84
C TYR A 204 -15.47 -10.44 14.00
N SER A 205 -16.41 -10.24 13.08
CA SER A 205 -17.67 -11.02 12.99
C SER A 205 -17.42 -12.50 12.69
N LEU A 206 -16.30 -12.82 12.05
CA LEU A 206 -15.85 -14.18 11.76
C LEU A 206 -15.17 -14.78 13.01
N ARG A 207 -15.95 -15.12 14.03
CA ARG A 207 -15.41 -15.73 15.26
C ARG A 207 -14.52 -16.97 14.94
N PRO A 208 -13.33 -17.12 15.55
CA PRO A 208 -12.35 -18.18 15.22
C PRO A 208 -12.88 -19.62 15.21
N ASN A 209 -13.91 -19.92 16.01
CA ASN A 209 -14.48 -21.25 16.16
C ASN A 209 -15.67 -21.55 15.23
N ARG A 210 -16.01 -20.65 14.31
CA ARG A 210 -17.04 -20.88 13.28
C ARG A 210 -16.46 -21.64 12.09
N GLY A 211 -17.30 -22.40 11.38
CA GLY A 211 -16.88 -23.24 10.25
C GLY A 211 -16.04 -22.51 9.19
N LEU A 212 -16.41 -21.27 8.84
CA LEU A 212 -15.66 -20.45 7.87
C LEU A 212 -14.28 -20.02 8.38
N ALA A 213 -14.17 -19.61 9.65
CA ALA A 213 -12.88 -19.25 10.24
C ALA A 213 -11.95 -20.46 10.30
N ARG A 214 -12.49 -21.63 10.63
CA ARG A 214 -11.73 -22.89 10.62
C ARG A 214 -11.24 -23.24 9.21
N LEU A 215 -12.10 -23.13 8.20
CA LEU A 215 -11.73 -23.36 6.80
C LEU A 215 -10.55 -22.49 6.36
N LEU A 216 -10.56 -21.20 6.70
CA LEU A 216 -9.46 -20.29 6.36
C LEU A 216 -8.19 -20.61 7.14
N ARG A 217 -8.29 -20.97 8.42
CA ARG A 217 -7.15 -21.43 9.22
C ARG A 217 -6.55 -22.73 8.71
N GLU A 218 -7.36 -23.66 8.21
CA GLU A 218 -6.86 -24.90 7.59
C GLU A 218 -5.99 -24.59 6.36
N ARG A 219 -6.33 -23.55 5.59
CA ARG A 219 -5.57 -23.12 4.42
C ARG A 219 -4.35 -22.27 4.77
N TYR A 220 -4.52 -21.25 5.60
CA TYR A 220 -3.55 -20.17 5.80
C TYR A 220 -2.81 -20.26 7.14
N GLY A 221 -3.27 -21.09 8.08
CA GLY A 221 -2.63 -21.30 9.38
C GLY A 221 -2.59 -20.04 10.24
N ASP A 222 -1.42 -19.76 10.81
CA ASP A 222 -1.22 -18.72 11.81
C ASP A 222 -1.19 -17.29 11.25
N ILE A 223 -1.19 -17.14 9.92
CA ILE A 223 -1.26 -15.81 9.29
C ILE A 223 -2.66 -15.20 9.37
N CYS A 224 -3.69 -15.99 9.71
CA CYS A 224 -5.04 -15.48 9.94
C CYS A 224 -5.12 -14.65 11.24
N ARG A 225 -5.46 -13.36 11.11
CA ARG A 225 -5.74 -12.42 12.21
C ARG A 225 -7.23 -12.07 12.22
N PHE A 226 -7.81 -11.87 13.40
CA PHE A 226 -9.26 -11.68 13.61
C PHE A 226 -9.54 -10.45 14.46
#